data_AF-A0A2D4IV96-F1
#
_entry.id   AF-A0A2D4IV96-F1
#
_cell.length_a   1.000
_cell.length_b   1.000
_cell.length_c   1.000
_cell.angle_alpha   90.00
_cell.angle_beta   90.00
_cell.angle_gamma   90.00
#
_symmetry.space_group_name_H-M   'P 1'
#
loop_
_entity.id
_entity.type
_entity.pdbx_description
1 polymer ?
#
loop_
_entity_poly.entity_id
_entity_poly.type
_entity_poly.pdbx_seq_one_letter_code
_entity_poly.pdbx_strand_id
1 'polypeptide(L)'
;MISKDTTAKEVVVQAIREFALTTTPDAYSLCEVSVTPEGVIKQRRLPDQLSKLADRIQLSGRYYLKNNMETETLCSDEDAQELLRESQISLLQLSTIEVATQLSMRNFELFRNIEPTEYIDDLFKLKSKFNCANLKKFEEVINQETFWVASEILRETNQLKRMKIIKHFIKIALHCRECKNFNSMFAIIR
;
A
#
# COMPACT_ATOMS: atom_id res chain seq x y z
N MET A 1 -3.04 -8.18 22.91
CA MET A 1 -2.41 -8.44 21.60
C MET A 1 -3.26 -7.69 20.57
N ILE A 2 -2.66 -6.75 19.82
CA ILE A 2 -3.38 -5.93 18.85
C ILE A 2 -3.65 -6.80 17.60
N SER A 3 -4.91 -6.95 17.24
CA SER A 3 -5.39 -7.61 16.02
C SER A 3 -5.82 -6.60 14.96
N LYS A 4 -6.07 -7.06 13.72
CA LYS A 4 -6.55 -6.23 12.61
C LYS A 4 -7.86 -5.48 12.92
N ASP A 5 -8.73 -6.08 13.71
CA ASP A 5 -10.04 -5.53 14.05
C ASP A 5 -10.03 -4.66 15.31
N THR A 6 -8.86 -4.52 15.96
CA THR A 6 -8.69 -3.65 17.13
C THR A 6 -9.04 -2.22 16.77
N THR A 7 -9.94 -1.65 17.54
CA THR A 7 -10.43 -0.29 17.39
C THR A 7 -9.44 0.72 17.96
N ALA A 8 -9.55 1.99 17.54
CA ALA A 8 -8.75 3.08 18.09
C ALA A 8 -8.89 3.19 19.62
N LYS A 9 -10.10 2.98 20.16
CA LYS A 9 -10.33 2.98 21.62
C LYS A 9 -9.58 1.85 22.33
N GLU A 10 -9.62 0.64 21.77
CA GLU A 10 -8.90 -0.51 22.35
C GLU A 10 -7.38 -0.30 22.30
N VAL A 11 -6.86 0.32 21.23
CA VAL A 11 -5.45 0.71 21.15
C VAL A 11 -5.09 1.72 22.25
N VAL A 12 -5.93 2.74 22.49
CA VAL A 12 -5.73 3.70 23.59
C VAL A 12 -5.69 3.00 24.94
N VAL A 13 -6.67 2.14 25.23
CA VAL A 13 -6.74 1.39 26.49
C VAL A 13 -5.50 0.51 26.69
N GLN A 14 -5.05 -0.17 25.63
CA GLN A 14 -3.87 -1.01 25.70
C GLN A 14 -2.60 -0.17 25.88
N ALA A 15 -2.44 0.92 25.13
CA ALA A 15 -1.28 1.80 25.25
C ALA A 15 -1.15 2.41 26.66
N ILE A 16 -2.26 2.89 27.24
CA ILE A 16 -2.28 3.41 28.62
C ILE A 16 -1.78 2.37 29.62
N ARG A 17 -2.19 1.10 29.46
CA ARG A 17 -1.73 0.01 30.31
C ARG A 17 -0.24 -0.28 30.13
N GLU A 18 0.22 -0.36 28.89
CA GLU A 18 1.63 -0.67 28.57
C GLU A 18 2.59 0.44 29.01
N PHE A 19 2.19 1.71 28.86
CA PHE A 19 2.98 2.87 29.30
C PHE A 19 2.78 3.23 30.77
N ALA A 20 2.03 2.42 31.53
CA ALA A 20 1.72 2.65 32.95
C ALA A 20 1.16 4.05 33.26
N LEU A 21 0.33 4.60 32.36
CA LEU A 21 -0.30 5.90 32.55
C LEU A 21 -1.43 5.77 33.58
N THR A 22 -1.41 6.62 34.62
CA THR A 22 -2.30 6.53 35.80
C THR A 22 -3.68 7.17 35.62
N THR A 23 -4.05 7.48 34.37
CA THR A 23 -5.23 8.25 33.99
C THR A 23 -6.34 7.39 33.39
N THR A 24 -7.56 7.92 33.32
CA THR A 24 -8.67 7.23 32.65
C THR A 24 -8.46 7.17 31.13
N PRO A 25 -8.91 6.09 30.45
CA PRO A 25 -8.79 5.99 28.99
C PRO A 25 -9.45 7.12 28.21
N ASP A 26 -10.53 7.70 28.74
CA ASP A 26 -11.25 8.80 28.09
C ASP A 26 -10.46 10.13 28.14
N ALA A 27 -9.38 10.22 28.93
CA ALA A 27 -8.47 11.36 28.94
C ALA A 27 -7.52 11.38 27.73
N TYR A 28 -7.45 10.28 26.96
CA TYR A 28 -6.58 10.16 25.80
C TYR A 28 -7.35 9.87 24.52
N SER A 29 -6.73 10.18 23.40
CA SER A 29 -7.23 9.84 22.07
C SER A 29 -6.11 9.33 21.18
N LEU A 30 -6.46 8.47 20.23
CA LEU A 30 -5.57 8.12 19.14
C LEU A 30 -5.67 9.18 18.04
N CYS A 31 -4.54 9.78 17.71
CA CYS A 31 -4.41 10.76 16.64
C CYS A 31 -3.55 10.20 15.52
N GLU A 32 -3.92 10.51 14.29
CA GLU A 32 -3.06 10.29 13.13
C GLU A 32 -2.41 11.61 12.75
N VAL A 33 -1.09 11.58 12.63
CA VAL A 33 -0.32 12.64 12.00
C VAL A 33 0.19 12.11 10.67
N SER A 34 -0.03 12.85 9.59
CA SER A 34 0.46 12.53 8.26
C SER A 34 1.09 13.75 7.61
N VAL A 35 2.15 13.55 6.83
CA VAL A 35 2.81 14.65 6.12
C VAL A 35 2.51 14.55 4.61
N THR A 36 2.06 15.65 4.01
CA THR A 36 1.84 15.72 2.56
C THR A 36 3.15 15.85 1.80
N PRO A 37 3.19 15.52 0.49
CA PRO A 37 4.40 15.70 -0.33
C PRO A 37 4.97 17.13 -0.31
N GLU A 38 4.13 18.13 -0.07
CA GLU A 38 4.52 19.54 0.06
C GLU A 38 5.11 19.91 1.44
N GLY A 39 5.23 18.96 2.37
CA GLY A 39 5.73 19.23 3.73
C GLY A 39 4.66 19.59 4.75
N VAL A 40 3.37 19.59 4.38
CA VAL A 40 2.31 20.04 5.29
C VAL A 40 1.93 18.94 6.27
N ILE A 41 2.07 19.25 7.57
CA ILE A 41 1.64 18.36 8.66
C ILE A 41 0.11 18.44 8.81
N LYS A 42 -0.55 17.28 8.70
CA LYS A 42 -1.98 17.12 8.97
C LYS A 42 -2.16 16.27 10.20
N GLN A 43 -2.99 16.74 11.13
CA GLN A 43 -3.34 16.01 12.34
C GLN A 43 -4.85 15.80 12.41
N ARG A 44 -5.27 14.58 12.72
CA ARG A 44 -6.68 14.27 12.99
C ARG A 44 -6.84 13.31 14.17
N ARG A 45 -7.83 13.57 15.01
CA ARG A 45 -8.29 12.60 16.00
C ARG A 45 -9.07 11.50 15.29
N LEU A 46 -8.78 10.24 15.60
CA LEU A 46 -9.49 9.11 15.03
C LEU A 46 -10.77 8.83 15.82
N PRO A 47 -11.87 8.41 15.15
CA PRO A 47 -13.06 7.93 15.85
C PRO A 47 -12.75 6.66 16.66
N ASP A 48 -13.29 6.58 17.87
CA ASP A 48 -13.09 5.46 18.80
C ASP A 48 -13.36 4.08 18.17
N GLN A 49 -14.38 3.99 17.31
CA GLN A 49 -14.82 2.76 16.64
C GLN A 49 -14.02 2.42 15.37
N LEU A 50 -13.05 3.25 14.98
CA LEU A 50 -12.27 3.02 13.78
C LEU A 50 -11.34 1.81 13.97
N SER A 51 -11.51 0.79 13.14
CA SER A 51 -10.66 -0.41 13.09
C SER A 51 -9.86 -0.49 11.78
N LYS A 52 -9.05 -1.55 11.63
CA LYS A 52 -8.14 -1.76 10.49
C LYS A 52 -7.12 -0.63 10.34
N LEU A 53 -6.61 -0.16 11.47
CA LEU A 53 -5.72 1.00 11.54
C LEU A 53 -4.46 0.79 10.67
N ALA A 54 -3.84 -0.38 10.74
CA ALA A 54 -2.67 -0.71 9.93
C ALA A 54 -2.92 -0.62 8.41
N ASP A 55 -4.12 -0.95 7.93
CA ASP A 55 -4.47 -0.87 6.51
C ASP A 55 -4.77 0.58 6.05
N ARG A 56 -5.05 1.48 6.99
CA ARG A 56 -5.55 2.85 6.71
C ARG A 56 -4.45 3.90 6.75
N ILE A 57 -3.37 3.64 7.48
CA ILE A 57 -2.29 4.60 7.66
C ILE A 57 -1.50 4.80 6.36
N GLN A 58 -1.11 6.04 6.09
CA GLN A 58 -0.22 6.36 4.96
C GLN A 58 1.25 6.07 5.32
N LEU A 59 2.12 5.91 4.32
CA LEU A 59 3.57 5.71 4.54
C LEU A 59 4.20 6.85 5.34
N SER A 60 3.80 8.09 5.04
CA SER A 60 4.18 9.31 5.76
C SER A 60 3.30 9.58 6.99
N GLY A 61 2.60 8.57 7.50
CA GLY A 61 1.69 8.66 8.64
C GLY A 61 2.19 7.92 9.87
N ARG A 62 1.92 8.45 11.06
CA ARG A 62 2.14 7.77 12.35
C ARG A 62 0.95 7.99 13.28
N TYR A 63 0.70 6.99 14.14
CA TYR A 63 -0.31 7.10 15.19
C TYR A 63 0.32 7.55 16.50
N TYR A 64 -0.31 8.51 17.15
CA TYR A 64 0.12 9.11 18.40
C TYR A 64 -0.98 8.95 19.45
N LEU A 65 -0.57 8.62 20.67
CA LEU A 65 -1.43 8.68 21.84
C LEU A 65 -1.37 10.11 22.38
N LYS A 66 -2.48 10.86 22.31
CA LYS A 66 -2.55 12.26 22.74
C LYS A 66 -3.41 12.43 23.99
N ASN A 67 -2.90 13.15 25.00
CA ASN A 67 -3.73 13.61 26.11
C ASN A 67 -4.68 14.71 25.64
N ASN A 68 -5.97 14.57 25.92
CA ASN A 68 -7.02 15.48 25.44
C ASN A 68 -6.91 16.89 26.02
N MET A 69 -6.23 17.06 27.15
CA MET A 69 -5.99 18.36 27.79
C MET A 69 -4.73 19.06 27.26
N GLU A 70 -3.88 18.33 26.54
CA GLU A 70 -2.59 18.83 26.08
C GLU A 70 -2.70 19.47 24.70
N THR A 71 -2.26 20.71 24.58
CA THR A 71 -2.35 21.49 23.33
C THR A 71 -1.10 21.39 22.47
N GLU A 72 -0.06 20.71 22.93
CA GLU A 72 1.19 20.57 22.19
C GLU A 72 0.99 19.88 20.84
N THR A 73 1.86 20.25 19.90
CA THR A 73 1.96 19.68 18.56
C THR A 73 2.54 18.28 18.66
N LEU A 74 1.90 17.31 18.02
CA LEU A 74 2.32 15.90 18.10
C LEU A 74 3.57 15.56 17.28
N CYS A 75 3.94 16.43 16.35
CA CYS A 75 5.02 16.23 15.40
C CYS A 75 5.71 17.56 15.17
N SER A 76 7.03 17.58 15.35
CA SER A 76 7.85 18.74 15.02
C SER A 76 8.10 18.82 13.50
N ASP A 77 8.65 19.95 13.04
CA ASP A 77 9.08 20.11 11.64
C ASP A 77 10.21 19.13 11.29
N GLU A 78 11.10 18.80 12.24
CA GLU A 78 12.17 17.82 12.07
C GLU A 78 11.61 16.40 11.89
N ASP A 79 10.68 16.00 12.76
CA ASP A 79 9.99 14.71 12.66
C ASP A 79 9.24 14.60 11.32
N ALA A 80 8.59 15.68 10.89
CA ALA A 80 7.84 15.69 9.64
C ALA A 80 8.75 15.51 8.41
N GLN A 81 9.94 16.12 8.42
CA GLN A 81 10.94 15.93 7.36
C GLN A 81 11.46 14.49 7.34
N GLU A 82 11.72 13.90 8.51
CA GLU A 82 12.13 12.51 8.61
C GLU A 82 11.05 11.55 8.11
N LEU A 83 9.79 11.75 8.53
CA LEU A 83 8.64 10.96 8.07
C LEU A 83 8.47 11.02 6.56
N LEU A 84 8.64 12.20 5.96
CA LEU A 84 8.60 12.33 4.52
C LEU A 84 9.73 11.55 3.86
N ARG A 85 10.95 11.70 4.34
CA ARG A 85 12.11 10.99 3.82
C ARG A 85 11.92 9.46 3.89
N GLU A 86 11.43 8.94 5.02
CA GLU A 86 11.13 7.51 5.20
C GLU A 86 10.02 7.01 4.29
N SER A 87 9.03 7.86 3.98
CA SER A 87 7.93 7.50 3.10
C SER A 87 8.33 7.37 1.62
N GLN A 88 9.47 7.95 1.22
CA GLN A 88 9.98 7.87 -0.14
C GLN A 88 10.73 6.54 -0.36
N ILE A 89 9.96 5.50 -0.70
CA ILE A 89 10.51 4.18 -1.01
C ILE A 89 10.75 4.07 -2.51
N SER A 90 11.99 3.76 -2.88
CA SER A 90 12.39 3.46 -4.25
C SER A 90 12.25 1.96 -4.56
N LEU A 91 11.99 1.62 -5.82
CA LEU A 91 11.92 0.22 -6.27
C LEU A 91 13.16 -0.59 -5.86
N LEU A 92 14.35 0.02 -5.93
CA LEU A 92 15.62 -0.65 -5.63
C LEU A 92 15.78 -1.07 -4.17
N GLN A 93 14.99 -0.52 -3.25
CA GLN A 93 14.98 -0.90 -1.84
C GLN A 93 14.07 -2.10 -1.56
N LEU A 94 13.18 -2.45 -2.50
CA LEU A 94 12.27 -3.56 -2.35
C LEU A 94 12.95 -4.89 -2.70
N SER A 95 12.52 -5.96 -2.03
CA SER A 95 12.96 -7.31 -2.35
C SER A 95 12.28 -7.80 -3.63
N THR A 96 13.07 -8.24 -4.62
CA THR A 96 12.54 -8.70 -5.91
C THR A 96 11.58 -9.89 -5.78
N ILE A 97 11.86 -10.78 -4.83
CA ILE A 97 11.01 -11.96 -4.56
C ILE A 97 9.70 -11.56 -3.87
N GLU A 98 9.74 -10.61 -2.93
CA GLU A 98 8.53 -10.11 -2.27
C GLU A 98 7.64 -9.37 -3.26
N VAL A 99 8.21 -8.51 -4.11
CA VAL A 99 7.45 -7.81 -5.15
C VAL A 99 6.77 -8.81 -6.09
N ALA A 100 7.50 -9.82 -6.58
CA ALA A 100 6.93 -10.85 -7.44
C ALA A 100 5.84 -11.67 -6.74
N THR A 101 6.02 -11.97 -5.45
CA THR A 101 5.03 -12.69 -4.63
C THR A 101 3.74 -11.87 -4.48
N GLN A 102 3.86 -10.58 -4.14
CA GLN A 102 2.70 -9.70 -3.99
C GLN A 102 1.96 -9.46 -5.31
N LEU A 103 2.67 -9.27 -6.43
CA LEU A 103 2.07 -9.21 -7.76
C LEU A 103 1.28 -10.49 -8.07
N SER A 104 1.87 -11.65 -7.76
CA SER A 104 1.23 -12.95 -8.00
C SER A 104 -0.01 -13.16 -7.13
N MET A 105 0.04 -12.78 -5.85
CA MET A 105 -1.11 -12.86 -4.94
C MET A 105 -2.25 -11.96 -5.43
N ARG A 106 -1.97 -10.69 -5.73
CA ARG A 106 -2.97 -9.73 -6.25
C ARG A 106 -3.59 -10.22 -7.56
N ASN A 107 -2.77 -10.70 -8.49
CA ASN A 107 -3.26 -11.17 -9.79
C ASN A 107 -4.07 -12.44 -9.65
N PHE A 108 -3.69 -13.34 -8.74
CA PHE A 108 -4.48 -14.53 -8.45
C PHE A 108 -5.85 -14.18 -7.85
N GLU A 109 -5.92 -13.22 -6.92
CA GLU A 109 -7.18 -12.75 -6.34
C GLU A 109 -8.15 -12.19 -7.38
N LEU A 110 -7.64 -11.53 -8.42
CA LEU A 110 -8.46 -11.03 -9.53
C LEU A 110 -8.83 -12.16 -10.49
N PHE A 111 -7.85 -12.97 -10.89
CA PHE A 111 -8.00 -14.04 -11.86
C PHE A 111 -9.04 -15.08 -11.44
N ARG A 112 -9.05 -15.46 -10.15
CA ARG A 112 -9.99 -16.45 -9.62
C ARG A 112 -11.47 -16.02 -9.67
N ASN A 113 -11.74 -14.73 -9.88
CA ASN A 113 -13.11 -14.20 -9.98
C ASN A 113 -13.61 -14.16 -11.43
N ILE A 114 -12.74 -14.43 -12.42
CA ILE A 114 -13.13 -14.44 -13.83
C ILE A 114 -13.88 -15.72 -14.12
N GLU A 115 -15.13 -15.61 -14.58
CA GLU A 115 -15.87 -16.78 -15.04
C GLU A 115 -15.44 -17.18 -16.47
N PRO A 116 -15.38 -18.48 -16.80
CA PRO A 116 -15.06 -18.93 -18.16
C PRO A 116 -15.98 -18.33 -19.24
N THR A 117 -17.24 -18.05 -18.89
CA THR A 117 -18.23 -17.38 -19.74
C THR A 117 -17.81 -15.97 -20.13
N GLU A 118 -17.09 -15.24 -19.27
CA GLU A 118 -16.60 -13.89 -19.59
C GLU A 118 -15.64 -13.89 -20.79
N TYR A 119 -14.84 -14.95 -20.94
CA TYR A 119 -13.97 -15.12 -22.11
C TYR A 119 -14.77 -15.39 -23.39
N ILE A 120 -15.82 -16.21 -23.30
CA ILE A 120 -16.69 -16.51 -24.46
C ILE A 120 -17.44 -15.24 -24.88
N ASP A 121 -18.02 -14.54 -23.91
CA ASP A 121 -18.73 -13.29 -24.13
C ASP A 121 -17.82 -12.24 -24.77
N ASP A 122 -16.59 -12.09 -24.30
CA ASP A 122 -15.64 -11.14 -24.90
C ASP A 122 -15.15 -11.60 -26.29
N LEU A 123 -14.83 -12.88 -26.47
CA LEU A 123 -14.33 -13.40 -27.75
C LEU A 123 -15.35 -13.21 -28.89
N PHE A 124 -16.63 -13.50 -28.62
CA PHE A 124 -17.71 -13.40 -29.60
C PHE A 124 -18.48 -12.07 -29.54
N LYS A 125 -18.05 -11.13 -28.69
CA LYS A 125 -18.67 -9.81 -28.49
C LYS A 125 -20.18 -9.89 -28.21
N LEU A 126 -20.57 -10.85 -27.37
CA LEU A 126 -21.96 -11.08 -26.98
C LEU A 126 -22.43 -10.00 -26.01
N LYS A 127 -23.73 -9.65 -26.08
CA LYS A 127 -24.35 -8.73 -25.11
C LYS A 127 -24.61 -9.49 -23.80
N SER A 128 -23.68 -9.37 -22.85
CA SER A 128 -23.74 -9.99 -21.52
C SER A 128 -24.35 -9.05 -20.48
N LYS A 129 -25.03 -9.59 -19.46
CA LYS A 129 -25.54 -8.80 -18.33
C LYS A 129 -24.42 -8.18 -17.48
N PHE A 130 -23.24 -8.80 -17.46
CA PHE A 130 -22.13 -8.42 -16.58
C PHE A 130 -20.91 -7.85 -17.33
N ASN A 131 -21.01 -7.65 -18.65
CA ASN A 131 -20.03 -6.93 -19.49
C ASN A 131 -18.55 -7.37 -19.35
N CYS A 132 -18.29 -8.62 -18.97
CA CYS A 132 -16.95 -9.18 -18.74
C CYS A 132 -16.13 -8.35 -17.73
N ALA A 133 -16.78 -7.89 -16.65
CA ALA A 133 -16.20 -6.94 -15.72
C ALA A 133 -14.93 -7.46 -15.02
N ASN A 134 -14.87 -8.74 -14.63
CA ASN A 134 -13.69 -9.27 -13.95
C ASN A 134 -12.55 -9.48 -14.95
N LEU A 135 -12.87 -9.95 -16.15
CA LEU A 135 -11.88 -10.12 -17.21
C LEU A 135 -11.23 -8.77 -17.58
N LYS A 136 -12.03 -7.72 -17.79
CA LYS A 136 -11.53 -6.37 -18.07
C LYS A 136 -10.71 -5.81 -16.92
N LYS A 137 -11.18 -5.99 -15.68
CA LYS A 137 -10.43 -5.55 -14.50
C LYS A 137 -9.08 -6.25 -14.39
N PHE A 138 -9.01 -7.54 -14.70
CA PHE A 138 -7.76 -8.28 -14.73
C PHE A 138 -6.82 -7.75 -15.81
N GLU A 139 -7.32 -7.55 -17.03
CA GLU A 139 -6.57 -6.95 -18.15
C GLU A 139 -6.03 -5.56 -17.80
N GLU A 140 -6.85 -4.69 -17.22
CA GLU A 140 -6.46 -3.35 -16.77
C GLU A 140 -5.29 -3.39 -15.78
N VAL A 141 -5.29 -4.33 -14.84
CA VAL A 141 -4.21 -4.47 -13.86
C VAL A 141 -2.90 -4.93 -14.52
N ILE A 142 -2.95 -5.86 -15.47
CA ILE A 142 -1.75 -6.27 -16.22
C ILE A 142 -1.21 -5.12 -17.10
N ASN A 143 -2.10 -4.31 -17.67
CA ASN A 143 -1.70 -3.10 -18.39
C ASN A 143 -1.04 -2.07 -17.46
N GLN A 144 -1.57 -1.88 -16.25
CA GLN A 144 -0.94 -1.04 -15.23
C GLN A 144 0.45 -1.52 -14.85
N GLU A 145 0.67 -2.84 -14.73
CA GLU A 145 2.01 -3.40 -14.50
C GLU A 145 2.98 -3.05 -15.62
N THR A 146 2.53 -3.12 -16.88
CA THR A 146 3.35 -2.77 -18.04
C THR A 146 3.73 -1.28 -18.02
N PHE A 147 2.75 -0.40 -17.77
CA PHE A 147 3.00 1.05 -17.68
C PHE A 147 3.83 1.43 -16.45
N TRP A 148 3.73 0.67 -15.36
CA TRP A 148 4.55 0.86 -14.16
C TRP A 148 6.03 0.66 -14.48
N VAL A 149 6.40 -0.42 -15.19
CA VAL A 149 7.79 -0.66 -15.61
C VAL A 149 8.32 0.49 -16.46
N ALA A 150 7.56 0.89 -17.48
CA ALA A 150 7.94 2.02 -18.34
C ALA A 150 8.09 3.32 -17.53
N SER A 151 7.16 3.59 -16.62
CA SER A 151 7.17 4.81 -15.79
C SER A 151 8.39 4.88 -14.89
N GLU A 152 8.73 3.80 -14.18
CA GLU A 152 9.89 3.75 -13.29
C GLU A 152 11.21 3.95 -14.04
N ILE A 153 11.34 3.33 -15.22
CA ILE A 153 12.55 3.46 -16.05
C ILE A 153 12.67 4.87 -16.63
N LEU A 154 11.58 5.44 -17.14
CA LEU A 154 11.60 6.75 -17.82
C LEU A 154 11.71 7.93 -16.84
N ARG A 155 11.23 7.78 -15.60
CA ARG A 155 11.36 8.82 -14.57
C ARG A 155 12.78 8.93 -14.00
N GLU A 156 13.58 7.86 -14.05
CA GLU A 156 14.96 7.88 -13.53
C GLU A 156 15.92 8.53 -14.52
N THR A 157 16.36 9.75 -14.18
CA THR A 157 17.27 10.55 -15.00
C THR A 157 18.70 10.02 -14.95
N ASN A 158 19.14 9.45 -13.82
CA ASN A 158 20.49 8.94 -13.65
C ASN A 158 20.67 7.61 -14.39
N GLN A 159 21.57 7.59 -15.38
CA GLN A 159 21.80 6.42 -16.23
C GLN A 159 22.21 5.15 -15.45
N LEU A 160 23.06 5.28 -14.44
CA LEU A 160 23.52 4.13 -13.65
C LEU A 160 22.40 3.57 -12.77
N LYS A 161 21.58 4.43 -12.17
CA LYS A 161 20.39 4.00 -11.41
C LYS A 161 19.34 3.39 -12.33
N ARG A 162 19.08 3.98 -13.50
CA ARG A 162 18.16 3.43 -14.50
C ARG A 162 18.55 2.02 -14.94
N MET A 163 19.85 1.78 -15.18
CA MET A 163 20.36 0.43 -15.45
C MET A 163 20.12 -0.55 -14.29
N LYS A 164 20.28 -0.11 -13.03
CA LYS A 164 19.95 -0.93 -11.86
C LYS A 164 18.46 -1.26 -11.80
N ILE A 165 17.57 -0.30 -12.09
CA ILE A 165 16.12 -0.48 -12.14
C ILE A 165 15.75 -1.56 -13.18
N ILE A 166 16.30 -1.47 -14.39
CA ILE A 166 16.08 -2.48 -15.44
C ILE A 166 16.51 -3.87 -14.96
N LYS A 167 17.72 -3.99 -14.38
CA LYS A 167 18.19 -5.28 -13.81
C LYS A 167 17.28 -5.78 -12.69
N HIS A 168 16.73 -4.88 -11.89
CA HIS A 168 15.82 -5.20 -10.80
C HIS A 168 14.50 -5.76 -11.33
N PHE A 169 13.91 -5.13 -12.34
CA PHE A 169 12.72 -5.64 -13.04
C PHE A 169 12.94 -7.01 -13.68
N ILE A 170 14.09 -7.24 -14.33
CA ILE A 170 14.42 -8.56 -14.89
C ILE A 170 14.41 -9.63 -13.79
N LYS A 171 14.95 -9.33 -12.61
CA LYS A 171 14.89 -10.26 -11.46
C LYS A 171 13.47 -10.49 -10.96
N ILE A 172 12.64 -9.44 -10.88
CA ILE A 172 11.21 -9.58 -10.54
C ILE A 172 10.52 -10.51 -11.55
N ALA A 173 10.73 -10.31 -12.86
CA ALA A 173 10.14 -11.15 -13.90
C ALA A 173 10.57 -12.62 -13.79
N LEU A 174 11.84 -12.88 -13.45
CA LEU A 174 12.32 -14.24 -13.18
C LEU A 174 11.59 -14.89 -12.01
N HIS A 175 11.37 -14.16 -10.91
CA HIS A 175 10.57 -14.67 -9.79
C HIS A 175 9.10 -14.82 -10.13
N CYS A 176 8.50 -13.93 -10.93
CA CYS A 176 7.13 -14.11 -11.43
C CYS A 176 7.00 -15.43 -12.21
N ARG A 177 8.01 -15.80 -13.00
CA ARG A 177 8.08 -17.09 -13.70
C ARG A 177 8.12 -18.27 -12.72
N GLU A 178 8.90 -18.18 -11.65
CA GLU A 178 8.98 -19.20 -10.59
C GLU A 178 7.62 -19.36 -9.88
N CYS A 179 6.91 -18.26 -9.65
CA CYS A 179 5.53 -18.24 -9.14
C CYS A 179 4.48 -18.72 -10.17
N LYS A 180 4.87 -19.06 -11.40
CA LYS A 180 3.99 -19.37 -12.54
C LYS A 180 3.03 -18.22 -12.91
N ASN A 181 3.34 -17.00 -12.48
CA ASN A 181 2.63 -15.79 -12.88
C ASN A 181 3.23 -15.25 -14.19
N PHE A 182 2.85 -15.88 -15.29
CA PHE A 182 3.32 -15.50 -16.62
C PHE A 182 2.78 -14.15 -17.09
N ASN A 183 1.62 -13.71 -16.60
CA ASN A 183 1.05 -12.41 -16.96
C ASN A 183 1.97 -11.27 -16.51
N SER A 184 2.36 -11.24 -15.23
CA SER A 184 3.31 -10.22 -14.75
C SER A 184 4.72 -10.39 -15.33
N MET A 185 5.17 -11.63 -15.55
CA MET A 185 6.45 -11.88 -16.22
C MET A 185 6.49 -11.19 -17.60
N PHE A 186 5.44 -11.40 -18.41
CA PHE A 186 5.36 -10.76 -19.72
C PHE A 186 5.14 -9.26 -19.64
N ALA A 187 4.30 -8.77 -18.72
CA ALA A 187 4.09 -7.34 -18.52
C ALA A 187 5.38 -6.58 -18.21
N ILE A 188 6.32 -7.22 -17.50
CA ILE A 188 7.61 -6.63 -17.16
C ILE A 188 8.64 -6.70 -18.31
N ILE A 189 8.60 -7.75 -19.13
CA ILE A 189 9.58 -7.98 -20.21
C ILE A 189 9.22 -7.23 -21.50
N ARG A 190 7.93 -6.94 -21.72
CA ARG A 190 7.39 -6.35 -22.95
C ARG A 190 7.85 -4.91 -23.15
#